data_AF-A0A524E6Q6-F1
#
_entry.id   AF-A0A524E6Q6-F1
#
_cell.length_a   1.000
_cell.length_b   1.000
_cell.length_c   1.000
_cell.angle_alpha   90.00
_cell.angle_beta   90.00
_cell.angle_gamma   90.00
#
_symmetry.space_group_name_H-M   'P 1'
#
loop_
_entity.id
_entity.type
_entity.pdbx_description
1 polymer ?
#
loop_
_entity_poly.entity_id
_entity_poly.type
_entity_poly.pdbx_seq_one_letter_code
_entity_poly.pdbx_strand_id
1 'polypeptide(L)' 'MGKGLAILGLLLIIAGLLPIWATFLTAYVDLSMILVYFDQGIYSLDLAGYTFTEVMLGLTGLGVILLIVGAVK' A
#
# COMPACT_ATOMS: atom_id res chain seq x y z
N MET A 1 18.29 -14.49 -0.57
CA MET A 1 17.13 -14.21 0.33
C MET A 1 16.28 -13.02 -0.10
N GLY A 2 16.76 -12.08 -0.95
CA GLY A 2 15.98 -10.90 -1.35
C GLY A 2 14.69 -11.15 -2.15
N LYS A 3 14.53 -12.31 -2.81
CA LYS A 3 13.35 -12.60 -3.63
C LYS A 3 12.04 -12.70 -2.81
N GLY A 4 12.08 -13.34 -1.64
CA GLY A 4 10.90 -13.47 -0.77
C GLY A 4 10.48 -12.14 -0.17
N LEU A 5 11.46 -11.32 0.21
CA LEU A 5 11.22 -9.96 0.71
C LEU A 5 10.65 -9.05 -0.40
N ALA A 6 11.08 -9.22 -1.65
CA ALA A 6 10.54 -8.48 -2.79
C ALA A 6 9.07 -8.83 -3.05
N ILE A 7 8.73 -10.12 -2.99
CA ILE A 7 7.34 -10.58 -3.13
C ILE A 7 6.48 -10.01 -2.01
N LEU A 8 6.95 -10.01 -0.76
CA LEU A 8 6.24 -9.40 0.35
C LEU A 8 6.01 -7.89 0.12
N GLY A 9 7.04 -7.15 -0.30
CA GLY A 9 6.90 -5.73 -0.63
C GLY A 9 5.86 -5.48 -1.73
N LEU A 10 5.88 -6.29 -2.78
CA LEU A 10 4.89 -6.23 -3.86
C LEU A 10 3.47 -6.53 -3.37
N LEU A 11 3.29 -7.54 -2.53
CA LEU A 11 1.98 -7.88 -1.96
C LEU A 11 1.43 -6.75 -1.07
N LEU A 12 2.29 -6.11 -0.28
CA LEU A 12 1.90 -4.97 0.56
C LEU A 12 1.51 -3.74 -0.27
N ILE A 13 2.22 -3.49 -1.39
CA ILE A 13 1.85 -2.46 -2.36
C ILE A 13 0.51 -2.79 -3.00
N ILE A 14 0.34 -4.01 -3.52
CA ILE A 14 -0.91 -4.41 -4.19
C ILE A 14 -2.08 -4.31 -3.22
N ALA A 15 -1.92 -4.82 -2.00
CA ALA A 15 -2.92 -4.67 -0.95
C ALA A 15 -3.20 -3.18 -0.76
N GLY A 16 -2.23 -2.39 -0.30
CA GLY A 16 -2.41 -0.97 0.03
C GLY A 16 -2.91 -0.06 -1.10
N LEU A 17 -2.63 -0.39 -2.37
CA LEU A 17 -3.07 0.39 -3.52
C LEU A 17 -4.38 -0.15 -4.17
N LEU A 18 -4.88 -1.33 -3.78
CA LEU A 18 -6.15 -1.86 -4.31
C LEU A 18 -7.35 -0.89 -4.16
N PRO A 19 -7.54 -0.21 -3.00
CA PRO A 19 -8.65 0.72 -2.82
C PRO A 19 -8.59 1.90 -3.79
N ILE A 20 -7.38 2.32 -4.13
CA ILE A 20 -7.09 3.41 -5.07
C ILE A 20 -7.74 3.10 -6.40
N TRP A 21 -7.46 1.92 -6.94
CA TRP A 21 -8.01 1.47 -8.22
C TRP A 21 -9.54 1.49 -8.22
N ALA A 22 -10.17 1.12 -7.10
CA ALA A 22 -11.62 1.18 -6.95
C ALA A 22 -12.17 2.63 -6.99
N THR A 23 -11.50 3.58 -6.33
CA THR A 23 -11.89 5.01 -6.40
C THR A 23 -11.67 5.65 -7.77
N PHE A 24 -10.62 5.29 -8.51
CA PHE A 24 -10.37 5.88 -9.83
C PHE A 24 -11.20 5.26 -10.97
N LEU A 25 -11.96 4.20 -10.69
CA LEU A 25 -12.97 3.66 -11.62
C LEU A 25 -14.24 4.52 -11.70
N THR A 26 -14.42 5.50 -10.80
CA THR A 26 -15.55 6.43 -10.88
C THR A 26 -15.26 7.58 -11.84
N ALA A 27 -16.20 7.90 -12.73
CA ALA A 27 -16.02 8.84 -13.84
C ALA A 27 -15.71 10.29 -13.45
N TYR A 28 -15.89 10.66 -12.17
CA TYR A 28 -15.60 11.99 -11.64
C TYR A 28 -14.77 11.82 -10.37
N VAL A 29 -13.57 12.37 -10.37
CA VAL A 29 -12.68 12.43 -9.19
C VAL A 29 -12.56 13.89 -8.79
N ASP A 30 -13.00 14.21 -7.58
CA ASP A 30 -12.86 15.55 -6.99
C ASP A 30 -11.82 15.54 -5.85
N LEU A 31 -11.47 16.72 -5.34
CA LEU A 31 -10.49 16.85 -4.26
C LEU A 31 -10.99 16.20 -2.95
N SER A 32 -12.31 16.14 -2.76
CA SER A 32 -12.92 15.56 -1.56
C SER A 32 -12.74 14.04 -1.50
N MET A 33 -12.77 13.37 -2.65
CA MET A 33 -12.47 11.95 -2.79
C MET A 33 -10.99 11.61 -2.50
N ILE A 34 -10.06 12.55 -2.70
CA ILE A 34 -8.64 12.37 -2.34
C ILE A 34 -8.43 12.42 -0.81
N LEU A 35 -9.26 13.15 -0.07
CA LEU A 35 -9.19 13.12 1.39
C LEU A 35 -9.74 11.80 1.94
N VAL A 36 -10.85 11.32 1.36
CA VAL A 36 -11.38 9.98 1.67
C VAL A 36 -10.35 8.90 1.40
N TYR A 37 -9.47 9.05 0.39
CA TYR A 37 -8.35 8.13 0.13
C TYR A 37 -7.43 7.88 1.34
N PHE A 38 -7.19 8.88 2.19
CA PHE A 38 -6.30 8.72 3.36
C PHE A 38 -6.99 8.08 4.56
N ASP A 39 -8.32 7.94 4.51
CA ASP A 39 -9.16 7.45 5.61
C ASP A 39 -10.33 6.61 5.06
N GLN A 40 -10.04 5.71 4.11
CA GLN A 40 -11.10 4.90 3.50
C GLN A 40 -11.66 3.86 4.49
N GLY A 41 -10.81 3.36 5.41
CA GLY A 41 -11.20 2.39 6.43
C GLY A 41 -11.84 1.13 5.86
N ILE A 42 -11.54 0.79 4.60
CA ILE A 42 -12.14 -0.33 3.88
C ILE A 42 -11.54 -1.65 4.40
N TYR A 43 -10.25 -1.67 4.69
CA TYR A 43 -9.62 -2.76 5.41
C TYR A 43 -8.37 -2.31 6.16
N SER A 44 -8.09 -2.98 7.26
CA SER A 44 -6.85 -2.85 8.01
C SER A 44 -6.19 -4.21 8.15
N LEU A 45 -4.85 -4.24 8.17
CA LEU A 45 -4.10 -5.47 8.37
C LEU A 45 -3.30 -5.38 9.67
N ASP A 46 -3.58 -6.30 10.59
CA ASP A 46 -2.77 -6.44 11.80
C ASP A 46 -1.48 -7.19 11.50
N LEU A 47 -0.36 -6.50 11.69
CA LEU A 47 0.98 -7.00 11.44
C LEU A 47 1.83 -6.75 12.68
N ALA A 48 2.34 -7.83 13.29
CA ALA A 48 3.19 -7.77 14.48
C ALA A 48 2.62 -6.93 15.63
N GLY A 49 1.30 -6.94 15.81
CA GLY A 49 0.60 -6.19 16.87
C GLY A 49 0.28 -4.73 16.55
N TYR A 50 0.57 -4.27 15.33
CA TYR A 50 0.19 -2.94 14.84
C TYR A 50 -0.86 -3.07 13.74
N THR A 51 -1.89 -2.23 13.82
CA THR A 51 -2.92 -2.12 12.79
C THR A 51 -2.44 -1.18 11.69
N PHE A 52 -2.17 -1.72 10.50
CA PHE A 52 -1.78 -0.92 9.35
C PHE A 52 -3.02 -0.56 8.52
N THR A 53 -3.15 0.74 8.23
CA THR A 53 -4.10 1.24 7.24
C THR A 53 -3.60 0.96 5.81
N GLU A 54 -4.48 1.08 4.84
CA GLU A 54 -4.21 0.83 3.42
C GLU A 54 -3.01 1.63 2.91
N VAL A 55 -2.96 2.91 3.25
CA VAL A 55 -1.84 3.81 2.90
C VAL A 55 -0.55 3.36 3.59
N MET A 56 -0.62 2.97 4.85
CA MET A 56 0.56 2.48 5.59
C MET A 56 1.11 1.18 4.98
N LEU A 57 0.24 0.28 4.52
CA LEU A 57 0.64 -0.94 3.81
C LEU A 57 1.34 -0.61 2.49
N GLY A 58 0.77 0.29 1.68
CA GLY A 58 1.35 0.70 0.41
C GLY A 58 2.74 1.33 0.58
N LEU A 59 2.89 2.22 1.56
CA LEU A 59 4.17 2.86 1.88
C LEU A 59 5.20 1.88 2.44
N THR A 60 4.77 0.95 3.30
CA THR A 60 5.65 -0.08 3.85
C THR A 60 6.16 -0.99 2.74
N GLY A 61 5.29 -1.43 1.83
CA GLY A 61 5.66 -2.24 0.69
C GLY A 61 6.64 -1.52 -0.25
N LEU A 62 6.40 -0.24 -0.53
CA LEU A 62 7.33 0.59 -1.31
C LEU A 62 8.70 0.70 -0.63
N GLY A 63 8.74 0.95 0.68
CA GLY A 63 9.98 1.01 1.46
C GLY A 63 10.78 -0.29 1.39
N VAL A 64 10.10 -1.45 1.46
CA VAL A 64 10.73 -2.76 1.31
C VAL A 64 11.34 -2.95 -0.08
N ILE A 65 10.65 -2.55 -1.14
CA ILE A 65 11.18 -2.62 -2.51
C ILE A 65 12.42 -1.72 -2.67
N LEU A 66 12.35 -0.47 -2.20
CA LEU A 66 13.47 0.47 -2.27
C LEU A 66 14.68 -0.03 -1.48
N LEU A 67 14.46 -0.65 -0.31
CA LEU A 67 15.51 -1.28 0.49
C LEU A 67 16.19 -2.41 -0.27
N ILE A 68 15.43 -3.25 -0.97
CA ILE A 68 16.00 -4.33 -1.79
C ILE A 68 16.79 -3.75 -2.96
N VAL A 69 16.26 -2.76 -3.67
CA VAL A 69 16.97 -2.10 -4.77
C VAL A 69 18.27 -1.46 -4.28
N GLY A 70 18.26 -0.81 -3.11
CA GLY A 70 19.48 -0.23 -2.52
C GLY A 70 20.47 -1.26 -2.00
N ALA A 71 19.99 -2.41 -1.52
CA ALA A 71 20.82 -3.50 -1.00
C ALA A 71 21.41 -4.39 -2.12
N VAL A 72 20.75 -4.46 -3.27
CA VAL A 72 21.24 -5.16 -4.46
C VAL A 72 22.07 -4.18 -5.28
N LYS A 73 23.36 -4.09 -4.95
CA LYS A 73 24.38 -3.54 -5.85
C LYS A 73 24.85 -4.61 -6.84
#